data_AF-A0A5S4EUT1-F1
#
_entry.id   AF-A0A5S4EUT1-F1
#
_cell.length_a   1.000
_cell.length_b   1.000
_cell.length_c   1.000
_cell.angle_alpha   90.00
_cell.angle_beta   90.00
_cell.angle_gamma   90.00
#
_symmetry.space_group_name_H-M   'P 1'
#
loop_
_entity.id
_entity.type
_entity.pdbx_description
1 polymer ?
#
loop_
_entity_poly.entity_id
_entity_poly.type
_entity_poly.pdbx_seq_one_letter_code
_entity_poly.pdbx_strand_id
1 'polypeptide(L)'
;MLTGSQDTTLIVIRGNSGSGKSTVARAVREAFGRRGMAVISQDVVRRDILRELDRPGGVNIGLLDVMCRHALDAGYHVILEGILAGSRYGEMLQSLCGDHRGRTLCYYLDVSWEETLRRHETRPQRARFGPDEMRQWYVKKDVLPDVHETVIDESSELDKIVQLILQDARLLTTTPQEGLPSRPGAGRTDAMGKQRSQPVVDESIAIVAPAHDVWQAIVNAEIRAGWWSYLDLDATAGGRFEERWTTDDGREVRTGGQVIELVTDHLLVLSWADEHWPASTRVEIQLTEIGGSTMVRLLHMGWEPLPDGAALAAEHRAGWLMHLVNLRRYVEDSAVF
;
A
#
# COMPACT_ATOMS: atom_id res chain seq x y z
N MET A 1 -8.10 24.51 -18.72
CA MET A 1 -8.79 23.59 -19.67
C MET A 1 -9.45 22.56 -18.78
N LEU A 2 -10.78 22.40 -18.84
CA LEU A 2 -11.47 21.50 -17.92
C LEU A 2 -10.94 20.07 -18.04
N THR A 3 -10.82 19.37 -16.92
CA THR A 3 -10.32 17.98 -16.85
C THR A 3 -11.24 17.09 -16.00
N GLY A 4 -11.18 15.79 -16.23
CA GLY A 4 -11.96 14.77 -15.55
C GLY A 4 -13.45 14.81 -15.88
N SER A 5 -14.23 14.20 -14.98
CA SER A 5 -15.68 14.12 -15.07
C SER A 5 -16.31 14.28 -13.69
N GLN A 6 -17.65 14.29 -13.61
CA GLN A 6 -18.36 14.32 -12.32
C GLN A 6 -18.11 13.06 -11.48
N ASP A 7 -17.67 11.96 -12.12
CA ASP A 7 -17.44 10.66 -11.49
C ASP A 7 -16.00 10.49 -11.00
N THR A 8 -15.09 11.41 -11.35
CA THR A 8 -13.70 11.39 -10.87
C THR A 8 -13.53 12.24 -9.61
N THR A 9 -12.57 11.84 -8.78
CA THR A 9 -12.22 12.56 -7.55
C THR A 9 -10.75 12.90 -7.59
N LEU A 10 -10.41 14.17 -7.35
CA LEU A 10 -9.05 14.63 -7.13
C LEU A 10 -8.86 14.84 -5.63
N ILE A 11 -7.86 14.17 -5.05
CA ILE A 11 -7.45 14.27 -3.66
C ILE A 11 -6.02 14.83 -3.66
N VAL A 12 -5.82 15.99 -3.06
CA VAL A 12 -4.50 16.61 -2.90
C VAL A 12 -4.07 16.50 -1.44
N ILE A 13 -2.92 15.90 -1.16
CA ILE A 13 -2.39 15.71 0.20
C ILE A 13 -1.04 16.41 0.33
N ARG A 14 -1.04 17.50 1.11
CA ARG A 14 0.10 18.40 1.32
C ARG A 14 0.63 18.37 2.75
N GLY A 15 1.81 18.96 2.94
CA GLY A 15 2.46 19.09 4.24
C GLY A 15 3.98 18.88 4.18
N ASN A 16 4.68 19.31 5.22
CA ASN A 16 6.15 19.27 5.26
C ASN A 16 6.73 17.85 5.16
N SER A 17 8.02 17.74 4.81
CA SER A 17 8.73 16.44 4.90
C SER A 17 8.51 15.83 6.29
N GLY A 18 8.33 14.51 6.38
CA GLY A 18 8.04 13.90 7.68
C GLY A 18 6.56 13.81 8.06
N SER A 19 5.65 14.57 7.44
CA SER A 19 4.27 14.70 7.94
C SER A 19 3.38 13.47 7.78
N GLY A 20 3.75 12.50 6.91
CA GLY A 20 3.00 11.26 6.69
C GLY A 20 2.15 11.21 5.41
N LYS A 21 2.25 12.21 4.52
CA LYS A 21 1.49 12.30 3.26
C LYS A 21 1.50 11.01 2.45
N SER A 22 2.69 10.48 2.15
CA SER A 22 2.83 9.28 1.33
C SER A 22 2.25 8.04 2.01
N THR A 23 2.31 7.99 3.35
CA THR A 23 1.64 6.95 4.15
C THR A 23 0.13 7.06 4.03
N VAL A 24 -0.43 8.26 4.19
CA VAL A 24 -1.88 8.50 4.02
C VAL A 24 -2.33 8.18 2.61
N ALA A 25 -1.63 8.68 1.58
CA ALA A 25 -1.94 8.45 0.18
C ALA A 25 -1.97 6.95 -0.17
N ARG A 26 -0.99 6.20 0.34
CA ARG A 26 -0.94 4.74 0.19
C ARG A 26 -2.09 4.06 0.93
N ALA A 27 -2.36 4.43 2.17
CA ALA A 27 -3.44 3.84 2.96
C ALA A 27 -4.83 4.13 2.35
N VAL A 28 -5.08 5.34 1.84
CA VAL A 28 -6.32 5.67 1.09
C VAL A 28 -6.42 4.84 -0.19
N ARG A 29 -5.31 4.64 -0.91
CA ARG A 29 -5.29 3.78 -2.10
C ARG A 29 -5.60 2.32 -1.76
N GLU A 30 -4.99 1.81 -0.71
CA GLU A 30 -5.17 0.44 -0.24
C GLU A 30 -6.62 0.22 0.22
N ALA A 31 -7.15 1.13 1.05
CA ALA A 31 -8.53 1.07 1.54
C ALA A 31 -9.59 1.28 0.45
N PHE A 32 -9.26 2.00 -0.63
CA PHE A 32 -10.12 2.06 -1.82
C PHE A 32 -10.29 0.70 -2.49
N GLY A 33 -9.28 -0.18 -2.43
CA GLY A 33 -9.40 -1.62 -2.69
C GLY A 33 -9.73 -2.02 -4.14
N ARG A 34 -9.87 -1.09 -5.08
CA ARG A 34 -10.20 -1.36 -6.49
C ARG A 34 -9.33 -0.57 -7.46
N ARG A 35 -9.34 -1.00 -8.73
CA ARG A 35 -8.72 -0.26 -9.85
C ARG A 35 -9.40 1.09 -10.05
N GLY A 36 -8.73 2.00 -10.77
CA GLY A 36 -9.31 3.30 -11.13
C GLY A 36 -8.97 4.43 -10.16
N MET A 37 -7.89 4.30 -9.41
CA MET A 37 -7.29 5.41 -8.68
C MET A 37 -5.80 5.47 -9.11
N ALA A 38 -5.17 6.65 -9.20
CA ALA A 38 -3.75 6.87 -9.53
C ALA A 38 -3.06 7.68 -8.41
N VAL A 39 -1.92 7.21 -7.86
CA VAL A 39 -1.16 7.98 -6.85
C VAL A 39 -0.01 8.65 -7.60
N ILE A 40 0.02 9.98 -7.57
CA ILE A 40 1.02 10.79 -8.25
C ILE A 40 1.81 11.51 -7.16
N SER A 41 3.08 11.11 -7.02
CA SER A 41 3.97 11.58 -5.96
C SER A 41 4.95 12.62 -6.50
N GLN A 42 5.03 13.78 -5.83
CA GLN A 42 6.02 14.82 -6.14
C GLN A 42 7.45 14.26 -6.10
N ASP A 43 7.78 13.46 -5.08
CA ASP A 43 9.15 12.96 -4.91
C ASP A 43 9.49 11.90 -5.97
N VAL A 44 8.55 11.03 -6.37
CA VAL A 44 8.77 10.07 -7.47
C VAL A 44 9.01 10.80 -8.79
N VAL A 45 8.15 11.77 -9.13
CA VAL A 45 8.30 12.52 -10.38
C VAL A 45 9.61 13.30 -10.40
N ARG A 46 9.94 13.96 -9.29
CA ARG A 46 11.13 14.81 -9.24
C ARG A 46 12.43 14.03 -9.13
N ARG A 47 12.50 13.01 -8.27
CA ARG A 47 13.76 12.30 -7.96
C ARG A 47 13.98 11.10 -8.86
N ASP A 48 12.94 10.33 -9.14
CA ASP A 48 13.11 9.03 -9.79
C ASP A 48 12.93 9.15 -11.30
N ILE A 49 11.94 9.94 -11.74
CA ILE A 49 11.65 10.16 -13.16
C ILE A 49 12.55 11.24 -13.75
N LEU A 50 12.59 12.44 -13.17
CA LEU A 50 13.28 13.59 -13.77
C LEU A 50 14.68 13.86 -13.22
N ARG A 51 14.99 13.37 -12.01
CA ARG A 51 16.25 13.64 -11.27
C ARG A 51 16.59 15.14 -11.18
N GLU A 52 15.62 15.96 -10.82
CA GLU A 52 15.79 17.42 -10.75
C GLU A 52 15.60 18.02 -9.34
N LEU A 53 16.03 19.28 -9.21
CA LEU A 53 15.89 20.04 -7.97
C LEU A 53 14.51 20.70 -7.90
N ASP A 54 13.96 20.80 -6.69
CA ASP A 54 12.66 21.44 -6.47
C ASP A 54 12.80 22.97 -6.52
N ARG A 55 12.46 23.59 -7.65
CA ARG A 55 12.60 25.02 -7.90
C ARG A 55 11.36 25.60 -8.58
N PRO A 56 11.05 26.90 -8.39
CA PRO A 56 9.99 27.56 -9.15
C PRO A 56 10.19 27.36 -10.66
N GLY A 57 9.13 27.03 -11.39
CA GLY A 57 9.18 26.80 -12.84
C GLY A 57 9.87 25.50 -13.27
N GLY A 58 10.12 24.56 -12.36
CA GLY A 58 10.68 23.23 -12.68
C GLY A 58 9.78 22.40 -13.60
N VAL A 59 10.40 21.50 -14.38
CA VAL A 59 9.69 20.63 -15.34
C VAL A 59 8.74 19.68 -14.60
N ASN A 60 9.09 19.27 -13.40
CA ASN A 60 8.29 18.43 -12.53
C ASN A 60 6.92 19.04 -12.20
N ILE A 61 6.80 20.37 -12.10
CA ILE A 61 5.52 21.04 -11.82
C ILE A 61 4.55 20.78 -12.97
N GLY A 62 4.99 21.02 -14.21
CA GLY A 62 4.18 20.78 -15.40
C GLY A 62 3.91 19.29 -15.62
N LEU A 63 4.88 18.41 -15.34
CA LEU A 63 4.68 16.97 -15.48
C LEU A 63 3.65 16.43 -14.48
N LEU A 64 3.68 16.89 -13.22
CA LEU A 64 2.65 16.54 -12.22
C LEU A 64 1.25 16.96 -12.71
N ASP A 65 1.10 18.18 -13.23
CA ASP A 65 -0.17 18.67 -13.78
C ASP A 65 -0.67 17.78 -14.92
N VAL A 66 0.18 17.49 -15.90
CA VAL A 66 -0.16 16.64 -17.06
C VAL A 66 -0.56 15.24 -16.62
N MET A 67 0.19 14.62 -15.70
CA MET A 67 -0.12 13.28 -15.19
C MET A 67 -1.48 13.24 -14.48
N CYS A 68 -1.76 14.25 -13.64
CA CYS A 68 -3.04 14.36 -12.94
C CYS A 68 -4.20 14.50 -13.92
N ARG A 69 -4.10 15.46 -14.85
CA ARG A 69 -5.15 15.72 -15.84
C ARG A 69 -5.41 14.50 -16.73
N HIS A 70 -4.34 13.89 -17.23
CA HIS A 70 -4.46 12.70 -18.06
C HIS A 70 -5.15 11.54 -17.34
N ALA A 71 -4.81 11.29 -16.08
CA ALA A 71 -5.45 10.24 -15.28
C ALA A 71 -6.93 10.56 -15.01
N LEU A 72 -7.25 11.81 -14.65
CA LEU A 72 -8.64 12.24 -14.44
C LEU A 72 -9.46 12.12 -15.73
N ASP A 73 -8.93 12.57 -16.87
CA ASP A 73 -9.59 12.47 -18.17
C ASP A 73 -9.81 11.01 -18.60
N ALA A 74 -8.93 10.10 -18.19
CA ALA A 74 -9.05 8.67 -18.38
C ALA A 74 -10.02 7.98 -17.39
N GLY A 75 -10.67 8.73 -16.50
CA GLY A 75 -11.66 8.21 -15.54
C GLY A 75 -11.07 7.68 -14.24
N TYR A 76 -9.79 7.94 -13.95
CA TYR A 76 -9.19 7.58 -12.67
C TYR A 76 -9.48 8.66 -11.64
N HIS A 77 -9.78 8.25 -10.41
CA HIS A 77 -9.59 9.12 -9.25
C HIS A 77 -8.08 9.37 -9.07
N VAL A 78 -7.67 10.56 -8.62
CA VAL A 78 -6.26 10.91 -8.45
C VAL A 78 -5.98 11.26 -7.00
N ILE A 79 -4.90 10.71 -6.45
CA ILE A 79 -4.26 11.24 -5.24
C ILE A 79 -2.95 11.91 -5.69
N LEU A 80 -2.87 13.22 -5.59
CA LEU A 80 -1.64 14.00 -5.76
C LEU A 80 -1.05 14.26 -4.38
N GLU A 81 0.17 13.80 -4.12
CA GLU A 81 0.80 13.96 -2.82
C GLU A 81 2.22 14.50 -2.90
N GLY A 82 2.60 15.33 -1.93
CA GLY A 82 3.94 15.88 -1.82
C GLY A 82 4.01 17.08 -0.90
N ILE A 83 5.22 17.63 -0.71
CA ILE A 83 5.38 18.91 0.00
C ILE A 83 4.59 19.99 -0.75
N LEU A 84 4.73 20.00 -2.08
CA LEU A 84 4.00 20.84 -3.03
C LEU A 84 3.92 22.29 -2.57
N ALA A 85 5.05 22.85 -2.11
CA ALA A 85 5.10 24.15 -1.44
C ALA A 85 4.33 25.24 -2.20
N GLY A 86 3.50 26.02 -1.50
CA GLY A 86 2.61 27.01 -2.11
C GLY A 86 3.36 28.03 -2.99
N SER A 87 4.55 28.43 -2.56
CA SER A 87 5.45 29.32 -3.32
C SER A 87 5.92 28.77 -4.68
N ARG A 88 5.81 27.45 -4.92
CA ARG A 88 6.26 26.80 -6.16
C ARG A 88 5.11 26.17 -6.94
N TYR A 89 4.22 25.47 -6.25
CA TYR A 89 3.15 24.66 -6.87
C TYR A 89 1.78 25.32 -6.78
N GLY A 90 1.64 26.45 -6.06
CA GLY A 90 0.34 27.07 -5.77
C GLY A 90 -0.48 27.37 -7.02
N GLU A 91 0.12 28.00 -8.03
CA GLU A 91 -0.57 28.32 -9.30
C GLU A 91 -1.04 27.06 -10.03
N MET A 92 -0.18 26.04 -10.13
CA MET A 92 -0.52 24.76 -10.75
C MET A 92 -1.66 24.07 -10.00
N LEU A 93 -1.59 24.00 -8.67
CA LEU A 93 -2.62 23.38 -7.84
C LEU A 93 -3.95 24.13 -7.93
N GLN A 94 -3.93 25.46 -7.90
CA GLN A 94 -5.12 26.29 -8.08
C GLN A 94 -5.76 26.01 -9.44
N SER A 95 -4.96 25.97 -10.51
CA SER A 95 -5.44 25.67 -11.86
C SER A 95 -6.01 24.25 -11.96
N LEU A 96 -5.29 23.24 -11.46
CA LEU A 96 -5.71 21.84 -11.49
C LEU A 96 -7.02 21.63 -10.70
N CYS A 97 -7.09 22.19 -9.49
CA CYS A 97 -8.29 22.09 -8.65
C CYS A 97 -9.50 22.81 -9.27
N GLY A 98 -9.29 23.98 -9.88
CA GLY A 98 -10.35 24.75 -10.53
C GLY A 98 -10.81 24.18 -11.88
N ASP A 99 -9.91 23.52 -12.61
CA ASP A 99 -10.24 22.87 -13.89
C ASP A 99 -10.90 21.49 -13.71
N HIS A 100 -10.72 20.83 -12.56
CA HIS A 100 -11.31 19.52 -12.32
C HIS A 100 -12.83 19.59 -12.20
N ARG A 101 -13.52 18.83 -13.05
CA ARG A 101 -14.99 18.85 -13.16
C ARG A 101 -15.69 18.10 -12.03
N GLY A 102 -15.00 17.18 -11.38
CA GLY A 102 -15.56 16.31 -10.35
C GLY A 102 -15.32 16.83 -8.94
N ARG A 103 -15.23 15.89 -8.00
CA ARG A 103 -14.99 16.24 -6.59
C ARG A 103 -13.52 16.51 -6.36
N THR A 104 -13.18 17.70 -5.85
CA THR A 104 -11.81 18.06 -5.49
C THR A 104 -11.72 18.26 -3.99
N LEU A 105 -10.78 17.57 -3.34
CA LEU A 105 -10.55 17.58 -1.90
C LEU A 105 -9.07 17.84 -1.64
N CYS A 106 -8.77 18.86 -0.84
CA CYS A 106 -7.39 19.22 -0.52
C CYS A 106 -7.18 19.12 0.99
N TYR A 107 -6.09 18.48 1.39
CA TYR A 107 -5.75 18.23 2.78
C TYR A 107 -4.33 18.72 3.06
N TYR A 108 -4.13 19.39 4.18
CA TYR A 108 -2.81 19.82 4.64
C TYR A 108 -2.50 19.18 5.99
N LEU A 109 -1.48 18.32 6.03
CA LEU A 109 -0.98 17.71 7.27
C LEU A 109 -0.09 18.73 8.00
N ASP A 110 -0.63 19.40 9.01
CA ASP A 110 0.08 20.39 9.83
C ASP A 110 0.83 19.70 10.97
N VAL A 111 2.10 19.41 10.72
CA VAL A 111 3.02 18.80 11.68
C VAL A 111 4.05 19.82 12.14
N SER A 112 4.26 19.89 13.45
CA SER A 112 5.25 20.76 14.07
C SER A 112 6.66 20.44 13.59
N TRP A 113 7.57 21.41 13.71
CA TRP A 113 8.98 21.21 13.38
C TRP A 113 9.59 20.14 14.29
N GLU A 114 9.25 20.20 15.58
CA GLU A 114 9.69 19.28 16.61
C GLU A 114 9.27 17.84 16.29
N GLU A 115 7.99 17.63 15.97
CA GLU A 115 7.49 16.30 15.60
C GLU A 115 8.06 15.81 14.26
N THR A 116 8.27 16.73 13.32
CA THR A 116 8.91 16.43 12.03
C THR A 116 10.33 15.91 12.22
N LEU A 117 11.13 16.52 13.12
CA LEU A 117 12.47 16.05 13.46
C LEU A 117 12.43 14.70 14.18
N ARG A 118 11.59 14.57 15.21
CA ARG A 118 11.44 13.31 15.97
C ARG A 118 11.09 12.13 15.05
N ARG A 119 10.17 12.33 14.11
CA ARG A 119 9.79 11.32 13.11
C ARG A 119 10.89 11.03 12.09
N HIS A 120 11.81 11.97 11.84
CA HIS A 120 12.90 11.78 10.89
C HIS A 120 14.04 10.92 11.47
N GLU A 121 14.31 11.03 12.77
CA GLU A 121 15.33 10.23 13.46
C GLU A 121 15.10 8.72 13.31
N THR A 122 13.84 8.30 13.28
CA THR A 122 13.44 6.89 13.15
C THR A 122 13.36 6.40 11.70
N ARG A 123 13.56 7.28 10.71
CA ARG A 123 13.37 6.96 9.29
C ARG A 123 14.68 6.63 8.57
N PRO A 124 14.66 5.72 7.57
CA PRO A 124 15.82 5.47 6.71
C PRO A 124 16.35 6.73 6.01
N GLN A 125 15.48 7.69 5.72
CA GLN A 125 15.81 8.95 5.06
C GLN A 125 16.79 9.83 5.86
N ARG A 126 17.00 9.58 7.16
CA ARG A 126 18.04 10.24 7.96
C ARG A 126 19.44 10.11 7.39
N ALA A 127 19.69 9.03 6.64
CA ALA A 127 20.97 8.81 5.98
C ALA A 127 21.19 9.69 4.74
N ARG A 128 20.13 10.34 4.23
CA ARG A 128 20.16 11.13 3.00
C ARG A 128 20.17 12.64 3.24
N PHE A 129 19.54 13.09 4.33
CA PHE A 129 19.47 14.50 4.67
C PHE A 129 19.25 14.72 6.17
N GLY A 130 19.75 15.84 6.69
CA GLY A 130 19.72 16.19 8.11
C GLY A 130 18.75 17.33 8.46
N PRO A 131 18.69 17.71 9.75
CA PRO A 131 17.86 18.80 10.26
C PRO A 131 18.06 20.14 9.52
N ASP A 132 19.29 20.46 9.12
CA ASP A 132 19.59 21.74 8.46
C ASP A 132 18.96 21.84 7.06
N GLU A 133 18.96 20.75 6.30
CA GLU A 133 18.29 20.67 5.00
C GLU A 133 16.77 20.68 5.17
N MET A 134 16.25 19.90 6.13
CA MET A 134 14.83 19.90 6.44
C MET A 134 14.30 21.27 6.86
N ARG A 135 15.11 22.07 7.56
CA ARG A 135 14.74 23.43 7.97
C ARG A 135 14.59 24.37 6.77
N GLN A 136 15.34 24.16 5.69
CA GLN A 136 15.18 24.94 4.45
C GLN A 136 13.89 24.58 3.70
N TRP A 137 13.37 23.38 3.91
CA TRP A 137 12.12 22.91 3.27
C TRP A 137 10.89 23.13 4.15
N TYR A 138 11.07 23.26 5.45
CA TYR A 138 9.99 23.43 6.40
C TYR A 138 9.35 24.81 6.25
N VAL A 139 8.06 24.81 5.92
CA VAL A 139 7.25 26.03 5.89
C VAL A 139 6.14 25.86 6.93
N LYS A 140 6.10 26.77 7.90
CA LYS A 140 5.06 26.76 8.93
C LYS A 140 3.73 27.16 8.32
N LYS A 141 2.72 26.28 8.40
CA LYS A 141 1.35 26.52 7.92
C LYS A 141 1.30 27.01 6.46
N ASP A 142 1.87 26.23 5.55
CA ASP A 142 1.84 26.49 4.11
C ASP A 142 0.49 26.11 3.47
N VAL A 143 -0.59 26.67 4.02
CA VAL A 143 -1.95 26.48 3.53
C VAL A 143 -2.17 27.39 2.32
N LEU A 144 -2.79 26.89 1.26
CA LEU A 144 -3.08 27.65 0.05
C LEU A 144 -4.25 28.63 0.27
N PRO A 145 -4.08 29.93 -0.03
CA PRO A 145 -5.14 30.92 0.22
C PRO A 145 -6.38 30.74 -0.67
N ASP A 146 -6.19 30.27 -1.91
CA ASP A 146 -7.26 30.16 -2.92
C ASP A 146 -7.74 28.73 -3.15
N VAL A 147 -7.28 27.78 -2.33
CA VAL A 147 -7.71 26.37 -2.35
C VAL A 147 -8.20 26.02 -0.95
N HIS A 148 -9.44 25.55 -0.85
CA HIS A 148 -9.99 25.16 0.44
C HIS A 148 -9.33 23.86 0.92
N GLU A 149 -8.38 23.99 1.86
CA GLU A 149 -7.69 22.86 2.47
C GLU A 149 -8.26 22.51 3.85
N THR A 150 -8.58 21.23 4.03
CA THR A 150 -8.86 20.67 5.36
C THR A 150 -7.52 20.45 6.06
N VAL A 151 -7.28 21.21 7.13
CA VAL A 151 -6.07 21.06 7.94
C VAL A 151 -6.24 19.88 8.89
N ILE A 152 -5.28 18.96 8.85
CA ILE A 152 -5.21 17.79 9.70
C ILE A 152 -4.04 17.99 10.66
N ASP A 153 -4.32 17.96 11.95
CA ASP A 153 -3.34 18.17 13.00
C ASP A 153 -2.46 16.92 13.23
N GLU A 154 -1.30 17.11 13.84
CA GLU A 154 -0.33 16.04 14.08
C GLU A 154 -0.76 14.94 15.06
N SER A 155 -1.81 15.19 15.87
CA SER A 155 -2.38 14.20 16.80
C SER A 155 -3.43 13.29 16.13
N SER A 156 -3.82 13.61 14.89
CA SER A 156 -4.73 12.76 14.11
C SER A 156 -4.08 11.41 13.77
N GLU A 157 -4.77 10.34 14.14
CA GLU A 157 -4.38 8.97 13.81
C GLU A 157 -4.58 8.68 12.32
N LEU A 158 -3.71 7.84 11.74
CA LEU A 158 -3.73 7.48 10.33
C LEU A 158 -5.10 6.98 9.87
N ASP A 159 -5.72 6.05 10.63
CA ASP A 159 -7.00 5.45 10.25
C ASP A 159 -8.13 6.49 10.20
N LYS A 160 -8.13 7.45 11.12
CA LYS A 160 -9.10 8.56 11.15
C LYS A 160 -8.95 9.45 9.92
N ILE A 161 -7.70 9.75 9.53
CA ILE A 161 -7.40 10.53 8.33
C ILE A 161 -7.88 9.79 7.07
N VAL A 162 -7.60 8.49 6.98
CA VAL A 162 -8.01 7.67 5.83
C VAL A 162 -9.53 7.58 5.73
N GLN A 163 -10.22 7.32 6.84
CA GLN A 163 -11.69 7.28 6.89
C GLN A 163 -12.30 8.63 6.49
N LEU A 164 -11.78 9.74 7.02
CA LEU A 164 -12.19 11.09 6.64
C LEU A 164 -12.08 11.30 5.13
N ILE A 165 -10.91 11.02 4.55
CA ILE A 165 -10.66 11.22 3.11
C ILE A 165 -11.61 10.38 2.28
N LEU A 166 -11.79 9.09 2.59
CA LEU A 166 -12.67 8.20 1.84
C LEU A 166 -14.14 8.59 1.96
N GLN A 167 -14.56 9.05 3.14
CA GLN A 167 -15.92 9.54 3.38
C GLN A 167 -16.19 10.80 2.58
N ASP A 168 -15.31 11.80 2.67
CA ASP A 168 -15.41 13.06 1.92
C ASP A 168 -15.40 12.79 0.41
N ALA A 169 -14.55 11.87 -0.04
CA ALA A 169 -14.42 11.45 -1.43
C ALA A 169 -15.63 10.65 -1.92
N ARG A 170 -16.51 10.20 -1.01
CA ARG A 170 -17.63 9.28 -1.27
C ARG A 170 -17.17 7.98 -1.93
N LEU A 171 -15.98 7.52 -1.54
CA LEU A 171 -15.36 6.30 -2.05
C LEU A 171 -15.49 5.13 -1.07
N LEU A 172 -16.11 5.34 0.08
CA LEU A 172 -16.61 4.27 0.94
C LEU A 172 -17.82 3.61 0.26
N THR A 173 -17.63 2.44 -0.32
CA THR A 173 -18.75 1.61 -0.81
C THR A 173 -18.87 0.35 0.03
N THR A 174 -20.03 0.19 0.67
CA THR A 174 -20.63 -1.12 0.94
C THR A 174 -20.83 -1.84 -0.40
N THR A 175 -20.09 -2.95 -0.61
CA THR A 175 -20.09 -4.04 -1.63
C THR A 175 -21.09 -4.03 -2.82
N PRO A 176 -20.86 -4.74 -3.97
CA PRO A 176 -19.71 -5.55 -4.43
C PRO A 176 -19.15 -5.23 -5.85
N GLN A 177 -18.03 -5.89 -6.17
CA GLN A 177 -17.25 -5.93 -7.44
C GLN A 177 -18.08 -5.97 -8.74
N GLU A 178 -17.76 -5.08 -9.67
CA GLU A 178 -17.91 -5.35 -11.12
C GLU A 178 -16.59 -5.96 -11.65
N GLY A 179 -16.66 -7.24 -12.04
CA GLY A 179 -15.57 -7.99 -12.64
C GLY A 179 -15.58 -7.92 -14.17
N LEU A 180 -14.38 -7.97 -14.78
CA LEU A 180 -14.21 -8.44 -16.16
C LEU A 180 -14.39 -9.97 -16.23
N PRO A 181 -14.78 -10.52 -17.40
CA PRO A 181 -15.48 -11.79 -17.48
C PRO A 181 -14.56 -13.01 -17.31
N SER A 182 -14.93 -13.91 -16.38
CA SER A 182 -14.36 -15.26 -16.27
C SER A 182 -15.21 -16.27 -17.05
N ARG A 183 -14.53 -17.15 -17.81
CA ARG A 183 -15.11 -18.30 -18.54
C ARG A 183 -15.70 -19.36 -17.58
N PRO A 184 -16.63 -20.21 -18.08
CA PRO A 184 -17.45 -21.08 -17.23
C PRO A 184 -16.66 -22.30 -16.75
N GLY A 185 -16.54 -22.45 -15.43
CA GLY A 185 -16.07 -23.65 -14.74
C GLY A 185 -17.19 -24.19 -13.85
N ALA A 186 -17.47 -25.48 -14.00
CA ALA A 186 -18.59 -26.19 -13.42
C ALA A 186 -18.61 -26.19 -11.88
N GLY A 187 -19.79 -25.97 -11.30
CA GLY A 187 -20.07 -26.18 -9.88
C GLY A 187 -21.49 -26.69 -9.69
N ARG A 188 -21.63 -27.85 -9.04
CA ARG A 188 -22.91 -28.51 -8.73
C ARG A 188 -23.61 -27.75 -7.60
N THR A 189 -24.90 -27.51 -7.76
CA THR A 189 -25.81 -26.89 -6.78
C THR A 189 -26.28 -27.88 -5.72
N ASP A 190 -26.32 -27.45 -4.46
CA ASP A 190 -27.14 -28.05 -3.40
C ASP A 190 -28.32 -27.14 -3.00
N ALA A 191 -29.32 -27.77 -2.40
CA ALA A 191 -30.70 -27.29 -2.33
C ALA A 191 -30.94 -26.32 -1.16
N MET A 192 -30.28 -25.14 -1.13
CA MET A 192 -30.80 -23.96 -0.40
C MET A 192 -30.06 -22.64 -0.73
N GLY A 193 -29.86 -22.31 -2.01
CA GLY A 193 -29.88 -20.93 -2.53
C GLY A 193 -29.16 -19.76 -1.81
N LYS A 194 -28.17 -19.99 -0.94
CA LYS A 194 -27.33 -18.95 -0.34
C LYS A 194 -25.86 -19.30 -0.58
N GLN A 195 -25.23 -18.56 -1.48
CA GLN A 195 -23.80 -18.61 -1.71
C GLN A 195 -23.12 -17.93 -0.52
N ARG A 196 -22.70 -18.71 0.49
CA ARG A 196 -21.78 -18.21 1.52
C ARG A 196 -20.41 -18.09 0.85
N SER A 197 -19.98 -16.86 0.56
CA SER A 197 -18.60 -16.61 0.18
C SER A 197 -17.71 -16.99 1.37
N GLN A 198 -16.82 -17.96 1.17
CA GLN A 198 -15.84 -18.35 2.17
C GLN A 198 -14.89 -17.16 2.43
N PRO A 199 -14.57 -16.83 3.70
CA PRO A 199 -13.54 -15.86 3.98
C PRO A 199 -12.21 -16.40 3.47
N VAL A 200 -11.55 -15.65 2.60
CA VAL A 200 -10.28 -16.03 1.96
C VAL A 200 -9.43 -14.79 1.76
N VAL A 201 -8.13 -14.92 1.99
CA VAL A 201 -7.13 -13.95 1.55
C VAL A 201 -6.54 -14.48 0.25
N ASP A 202 -6.64 -13.72 -0.82
CA ASP A 202 -6.15 -14.11 -2.15
C ASP A 202 -5.49 -12.88 -2.75
N GLU A 203 -4.19 -12.77 -2.50
CA GLU A 203 -3.39 -11.62 -2.90
C GLU A 203 -2.36 -12.05 -3.93
N SER A 204 -1.97 -11.13 -4.80
CA SER A 204 -0.95 -11.42 -5.79
C SER A 204 -0.10 -10.21 -6.06
N ILE A 205 1.19 -10.44 -6.30
CA ILE A 205 2.16 -9.40 -6.59
C ILE A 205 3.11 -9.88 -7.69
N ALA A 206 3.36 -9.03 -8.69
CA ALA A 206 4.39 -9.28 -9.69
C ALA A 206 5.75 -8.80 -9.17
N ILE A 207 6.81 -9.58 -9.29
CA ILE A 207 8.18 -9.24 -8.89
C ILE A 207 9.06 -9.33 -10.13
N VAL A 208 9.85 -8.30 -10.42
CA VAL A 208 10.78 -8.26 -11.56
C VAL A 208 12.04 -9.05 -11.22
N ALA A 209 11.91 -10.37 -11.16
CA ALA A 209 13.01 -11.31 -10.98
C ALA A 209 12.58 -12.74 -11.42
N PRO A 210 13.54 -13.61 -11.77
CA PRO A 210 13.30 -15.04 -12.01
C PRO A 210 12.65 -15.73 -10.81
N ALA A 211 11.87 -16.78 -11.07
CA ALA A 211 11.14 -17.50 -10.02
C ALA A 211 12.08 -18.12 -8.98
N HIS A 212 13.27 -18.53 -9.41
CA HIS A 212 14.31 -19.08 -8.55
C HIS A 212 14.77 -18.08 -7.48
N ASP A 213 15.00 -16.82 -7.84
CA ASP A 213 15.50 -15.81 -6.90
C ASP A 213 14.43 -15.43 -5.87
N VAL A 214 13.19 -15.30 -6.34
CA VAL A 214 12.01 -15.09 -5.46
C VAL A 214 11.84 -16.28 -4.52
N TRP A 215 12.00 -17.50 -5.03
CA TRP A 215 11.91 -18.71 -4.22
C TRP A 215 12.98 -18.74 -3.13
N GLN A 216 14.24 -18.48 -3.47
CA GLN A 216 15.33 -18.40 -2.48
C GLN A 216 15.05 -17.34 -1.42
N ALA A 217 14.51 -16.18 -1.80
CA ALA A 217 14.13 -15.15 -0.85
C ALA A 217 13.00 -15.58 0.12
N ILE A 218 12.20 -16.58 -0.24
CA ILE A 218 11.18 -17.18 0.63
C ILE A 218 11.78 -18.28 1.50
N VAL A 219 12.52 -19.24 0.93
CA VAL A 219 12.88 -20.47 1.66
C VAL A 219 14.25 -20.43 2.35
N ASN A 220 15.21 -19.68 1.82
CA ASN A 220 16.54 -19.59 2.40
C ASN A 220 16.53 -18.67 3.63
N ALA A 221 16.93 -19.20 4.79
CA ALA A 221 16.87 -18.46 6.06
C ALA A 221 17.72 -17.18 6.08
N GLU A 222 18.92 -17.21 5.48
CA GLU A 222 19.83 -16.06 5.47
C GLU A 222 19.29 -14.93 4.56
N ILE A 223 18.77 -15.30 3.39
CA ILE A 223 18.20 -14.34 2.44
C ILE A 223 16.87 -13.78 2.99
N ARG A 224 15.98 -14.66 3.47
CA ARG A 224 14.68 -14.29 4.04
C ARG A 224 14.84 -13.32 5.22
N ALA A 225 15.88 -13.48 6.04
CA ALA A 225 16.12 -12.59 7.17
C ALA A 225 16.29 -11.11 6.77
N GLY A 226 16.61 -10.82 5.50
CA GLY A 226 16.70 -9.46 4.96
C GLY A 226 15.36 -8.73 4.84
N TRP A 227 14.22 -9.44 4.87
CA TRP A 227 12.89 -8.84 4.73
C TRP A 227 11.82 -9.43 5.65
N TRP A 228 12.05 -10.62 6.22
CA TRP A 228 11.18 -11.29 7.18
C TRP A 228 12.02 -11.96 8.30
N SER A 229 12.72 -11.15 9.08
CA SER A 229 13.73 -11.58 10.06
C SER A 229 13.22 -12.39 11.25
N TYR A 230 11.91 -12.37 11.51
CA TYR A 230 11.28 -13.02 12.65
C TYR A 230 10.53 -14.31 12.27
N LEU A 231 10.60 -14.73 11.00
CA LEU A 231 10.09 -16.04 10.56
C LEU A 231 11.21 -17.08 10.58
N ASP A 232 11.10 -18.00 11.54
CA ASP A 232 11.85 -19.25 11.51
C ASP A 232 11.09 -20.26 10.63
N LEU A 233 11.72 -20.81 9.62
CA LEU A 233 11.10 -21.74 8.66
C LEU A 233 12.12 -22.79 8.25
N ASP A 234 11.83 -24.03 8.62
CA ASP A 234 12.44 -25.24 8.06
C ASP A 234 11.74 -25.57 6.74
N ALA A 235 12.33 -25.14 5.64
CA ALA A 235 11.78 -25.31 4.28
C ALA A 235 12.00 -26.73 3.73
N THR A 236 11.55 -27.73 4.47
CA THR A 236 11.49 -29.14 4.06
C THR A 236 10.05 -29.66 4.22
N ALA A 237 9.67 -30.70 3.46
CA ALA A 237 8.35 -31.29 3.63
C ALA A 237 8.19 -31.87 5.05
N GLY A 238 7.18 -31.41 5.80
CA GLY A 238 6.99 -31.72 7.21
C GLY A 238 7.80 -30.86 8.19
N GLY A 239 8.64 -29.95 7.69
CA GLY A 239 9.36 -28.95 8.47
C GLY A 239 8.40 -28.00 9.19
N ARG A 240 8.87 -27.34 10.25
CA ARG A 240 8.07 -26.38 11.03
C ARG A 240 8.39 -24.95 10.65
N PHE A 241 7.44 -24.06 10.87
CA PHE A 241 7.72 -22.64 10.98
C PHE A 241 7.11 -22.05 12.25
N GLU A 242 7.74 -21.00 12.75
CA GLU A 242 7.30 -20.22 13.89
C GLU A 242 7.62 -18.75 13.63
N GLU A 243 6.67 -17.88 13.92
CA GLU A 243 6.88 -16.46 14.05
C GLU A 243 6.46 -15.98 15.43
N ARG A 244 7.23 -15.01 15.94
CA ARG A 244 6.92 -14.31 17.19
C ARG A 244 6.75 -12.85 16.88
N TRP A 245 5.56 -12.35 17.18
CA TRP A 245 5.23 -10.96 16.97
C TRP A 245 4.47 -10.43 18.19
N THR A 246 4.39 -9.11 18.30
CA THR A 246 3.72 -8.45 19.41
C THR A 246 2.53 -7.69 18.84
N THR A 247 1.35 -7.90 19.41
CA THR A 247 0.14 -7.13 19.09
C THR A 247 0.29 -5.68 19.56
N ASP A 248 -0.57 -4.79 19.06
CA ASP A 248 -0.55 -3.36 19.41
C ASP A 248 -0.74 -3.10 20.92
N ASP A 249 -1.41 -4.02 21.63
CA ASP A 249 -1.57 -3.98 23.09
C ASP A 249 -0.40 -4.60 23.87
N GLY A 250 0.70 -4.95 23.20
CA GLY A 250 1.94 -5.43 23.80
C GLY A 250 1.96 -6.92 24.13
N ARG A 251 0.96 -7.70 23.70
CA ARG A 251 0.91 -9.15 23.94
C ARG A 251 1.79 -9.87 22.93
N GLU A 252 2.66 -10.76 23.40
CA GLU A 252 3.38 -11.66 22.51
C GLU A 252 2.43 -12.72 21.96
N VAL A 253 2.43 -12.90 20.65
CA VAL A 253 1.70 -13.94 19.94
C VAL A 253 2.72 -14.84 19.23
N ARG A 254 2.48 -16.15 19.36
CA ARG A 254 3.18 -17.17 18.60
C ARG A 254 2.24 -17.72 17.55
N THR A 255 2.70 -17.63 16.31
CA THR A 255 2.01 -18.17 15.16
C THR A 255 2.93 -19.19 14.50
N GLY A 256 2.38 -20.31 14.06
CA GLY A 256 3.21 -21.35 13.49
C GLY A 256 2.42 -22.45 12.82
N GLY A 257 3.15 -23.44 12.35
CA GLY A 257 2.58 -24.59 11.67
C GLY A 257 3.63 -25.46 11.02
N GLN A 258 3.21 -26.18 9.99
CA GLN A 258 4.04 -27.16 9.28
C GLN A 258 4.00 -26.90 7.78
N VAL A 259 5.12 -27.17 7.12
CA VAL A 259 5.20 -27.26 5.66
C VAL A 259 4.46 -28.53 5.22
N ILE A 260 3.29 -28.35 4.61
CA ILE A 260 2.45 -29.42 4.09
C ILE A 260 2.99 -29.92 2.75
N GLU A 261 3.34 -28.98 1.87
CA GLU A 261 3.80 -29.27 0.52
C GLU A 261 4.84 -28.23 0.09
N LEU A 262 5.86 -28.69 -0.63
CA LEU A 262 6.94 -27.84 -1.12
C LEU A 262 7.38 -28.37 -2.49
N VAL A 263 7.25 -27.53 -3.50
CA VAL A 263 7.74 -27.75 -4.87
C VAL A 263 8.67 -26.60 -5.21
N THR A 264 9.97 -26.91 -5.33
CA THR A 264 11.03 -25.93 -5.58
C THR A 264 10.67 -24.98 -6.71
N ASP A 265 10.85 -23.69 -6.49
CA ASP A 265 10.56 -22.57 -7.41
C ASP A 265 9.08 -22.38 -7.80
N HIS A 266 8.13 -23.13 -7.21
CA HIS A 266 6.75 -23.17 -7.69
C HIS A 266 5.70 -23.04 -6.59
N LEU A 267 5.82 -23.78 -5.48
CA LEU A 267 4.73 -23.90 -4.50
C LEU A 267 5.26 -24.15 -3.09
N LEU A 268 4.81 -23.34 -2.13
CA LEU A 268 4.95 -23.59 -0.71
C LEU A 268 3.56 -23.62 -0.06
N VAL A 269 3.24 -24.68 0.67
CA VAL A 269 2.00 -24.82 1.42
C VAL A 269 2.29 -25.02 2.89
N LEU A 270 1.66 -24.21 3.74
CA LEU A 270 1.81 -24.25 5.19
C LEU A 270 0.45 -24.47 5.86
N SER A 271 0.40 -25.23 6.96
CA SER A 271 -0.67 -25.07 7.95
C SER A 271 -0.38 -23.81 8.78
N TRP A 272 -1.39 -23.10 9.25
CA TRP A 272 -1.18 -21.84 9.96
C TRP A 272 -2.13 -21.69 11.13
N ALA A 273 -1.60 -21.39 12.32
CA ALA A 273 -2.43 -21.13 13.50
C ALA A 273 -1.67 -20.25 14.50
N ASP A 274 -2.38 -19.31 15.10
CA ASP A 274 -1.92 -18.75 16.38
C ASP A 274 -2.14 -19.78 17.49
N GLU A 275 -1.31 -19.72 18.52
CA GLU A 275 -1.33 -20.66 19.65
C GLU A 275 -2.72 -20.89 20.29
N HIS A 276 -3.60 -19.88 20.23
CA HIS A 276 -4.93 -19.91 20.85
C HIS A 276 -6.06 -20.31 19.88
N TRP A 277 -5.77 -20.52 18.60
CA TRP A 277 -6.80 -20.85 17.62
C TRP A 277 -7.32 -22.28 17.81
N PRO A 278 -8.65 -22.50 17.72
CA PRO A 278 -9.22 -23.84 17.87
C PRO A 278 -8.99 -24.75 16.65
N ALA A 279 -8.49 -24.20 15.54
CA ALA A 279 -8.20 -24.93 14.31
C ALA A 279 -7.05 -24.27 13.54
N SER A 280 -6.38 -25.04 12.68
CA SER A 280 -5.41 -24.50 11.73
C SER A 280 -6.06 -24.09 10.41
N THR A 281 -5.62 -22.96 9.90
CA THR A 281 -5.82 -22.47 8.53
C THR A 281 -4.73 -23.02 7.60
N ARG A 282 -4.78 -22.65 6.32
CA ARG A 282 -3.82 -23.06 5.28
C ARG A 282 -3.36 -21.87 4.46
N VAL A 283 -2.05 -21.74 4.27
CA VAL A 283 -1.40 -20.76 3.40
C VAL A 283 -0.79 -21.46 2.20
N GLU A 284 -1.05 -20.98 1.00
CA GLU A 284 -0.44 -21.41 -0.24
C GLU A 284 0.26 -20.23 -0.89
N ILE A 285 1.56 -20.36 -1.16
CA ILE A 285 2.36 -19.38 -1.91
C ILE A 285 2.76 -20.03 -3.23
N GLN A 286 2.22 -19.53 -4.32
CA GLN A 286 2.45 -20.03 -5.66
C GLN A 286 3.26 -19.02 -6.48
N LEU A 287 4.30 -19.50 -7.15
CA LEU A 287 5.13 -18.72 -8.06
C LEU A 287 4.80 -19.12 -9.49
N THR A 288 4.65 -18.14 -10.37
CA THR A 288 4.46 -18.35 -11.81
C THR A 288 5.33 -17.38 -12.58
N GLU A 289 6.31 -17.90 -13.32
CA GLU A 289 7.18 -17.08 -14.15
C GLU A 289 6.44 -16.60 -15.41
N ILE A 290 6.54 -15.30 -15.68
CA ILE A 290 5.92 -14.62 -16.82
C ILE A 290 6.93 -13.60 -17.37
N GLY A 291 7.59 -13.95 -18.47
CA GLY A 291 8.44 -13.02 -19.23
C GLY A 291 9.63 -12.47 -18.45
N GLY A 292 10.29 -13.29 -17.62
CA GLY A 292 11.43 -12.89 -16.78
C GLY A 292 11.06 -12.21 -15.46
N SER A 293 9.76 -12.03 -15.21
CA SER A 293 9.20 -11.63 -13.93
C SER A 293 8.46 -12.82 -13.30
N THR A 294 8.20 -12.77 -12.00
CA THR A 294 7.46 -13.81 -11.28
C THR A 294 6.20 -13.23 -10.67
N MET A 295 5.05 -13.84 -10.97
CA MET A 295 3.82 -13.60 -10.21
C MET A 295 3.85 -14.47 -8.96
N VAL A 296 3.80 -13.84 -7.79
CA VAL A 296 3.61 -14.52 -6.51
C VAL A 296 2.16 -14.37 -6.11
N ARG A 297 1.44 -15.48 -5.99
CA ARG A 297 0.08 -15.53 -5.45
C ARG A 297 0.12 -16.12 -4.05
N LEU A 298 -0.52 -15.46 -3.11
CA LEU A 298 -0.73 -15.93 -1.76
C LEU A 298 -2.20 -16.17 -1.51
N LEU A 299 -2.54 -17.41 -1.14
CA LEU A 299 -3.88 -17.84 -0.82
C LEU A 299 -3.93 -18.34 0.62
N HIS A 300 -4.72 -17.71 1.48
CA HIS A 300 -4.93 -18.10 2.87
C HIS A 300 -6.40 -18.48 3.09
N MET A 301 -6.64 -19.76 3.41
CA MET A 301 -7.97 -20.38 3.52
C MET A 301 -8.15 -21.11 4.85
N GLY A 302 -9.38 -21.58 5.12
CA GLY A 302 -9.69 -22.40 6.30
C GLY A 302 -10.09 -21.59 7.53
N TRP A 303 -10.60 -20.38 7.31
CA TRP A 303 -11.01 -19.44 8.35
C TRP A 303 -12.36 -19.82 9.00
N GLU A 304 -13.19 -20.62 8.34
CA GLU A 304 -14.55 -20.96 8.76
C GLU A 304 -14.67 -21.61 10.14
N PRO A 305 -13.73 -22.46 10.59
CA PRO A 305 -13.77 -23.05 11.92
C PRO A 305 -13.35 -22.07 13.03
N LEU A 306 -12.83 -20.88 12.69
CA LEU A 306 -12.34 -19.91 13.67
C LEU A 306 -13.46 -18.97 14.13
N PRO A 307 -13.46 -18.57 15.43
CA PRO A 307 -14.26 -17.44 15.89
C PRO A 307 -13.91 -16.19 15.08
N ASP A 308 -14.92 -15.51 14.54
CA ASP A 308 -14.75 -14.32 13.71
C ASP A 308 -13.78 -14.47 12.53
N GLY A 309 -13.72 -15.67 11.93
CA GLY A 309 -12.80 -15.98 10.82
C GLY A 309 -12.83 -15.00 9.65
N ALA A 310 -13.96 -14.32 9.39
CA ALA A 310 -14.02 -13.27 8.38
C ALA A 310 -13.26 -11.98 8.76
N ALA A 311 -13.31 -11.58 10.03
CA ALA A 311 -12.53 -10.46 10.54
C ALA A 311 -11.04 -10.82 10.59
N LEU A 312 -10.71 -12.02 11.09
CA LEU A 312 -9.34 -12.53 11.09
C LEU A 312 -8.74 -12.58 9.68
N ALA A 313 -9.50 -13.06 8.68
CA ALA A 313 -9.06 -13.04 7.29
C ALA A 313 -8.78 -11.61 6.78
N ALA A 314 -9.62 -10.64 7.13
CA ALA A 314 -9.43 -9.24 6.74
C ALA A 314 -8.18 -8.62 7.40
N GLU A 315 -7.93 -8.92 8.67
CA GLU A 315 -6.72 -8.50 9.39
C GLU A 315 -5.45 -9.12 8.79
N HIS A 316 -5.47 -10.43 8.54
CA HIS A 316 -4.34 -11.14 7.95
C HIS A 316 -4.04 -10.70 6.52
N ARG A 317 -5.04 -10.28 5.75
CA ARG A 317 -4.83 -9.70 4.41
C ARG A 317 -3.87 -8.51 4.46
N ALA A 318 -3.98 -7.63 5.46
CA ALA A 318 -3.08 -6.48 5.59
C ALA A 318 -1.63 -6.92 5.88
N GLY A 319 -1.43 -7.87 6.79
CA GLY A 319 -0.12 -8.45 7.09
C GLY A 319 0.51 -9.12 5.87
N TRP A 320 -0.26 -9.94 5.14
CA TRP A 320 0.21 -10.61 3.94
C TRP A 320 0.62 -9.64 2.83
N LEU A 321 -0.15 -8.57 2.62
CA LEU A 321 0.22 -7.53 1.65
C LEU A 321 1.54 -6.84 2.01
N MET A 322 1.77 -6.55 3.29
CA MET A 322 3.03 -5.99 3.76
C MET A 322 4.20 -6.95 3.48
N HIS A 323 4.04 -8.24 3.77
CA HIS A 323 5.06 -9.26 3.50
C HIS A 323 5.35 -9.39 2.00
N LEU A 324 4.33 -9.43 1.14
CA LEU A 324 4.49 -9.49 -0.32
C LEU A 324 5.24 -8.26 -0.86
N VAL A 325 4.94 -7.05 -0.36
CA VAL A 325 5.65 -5.82 -0.75
C VAL A 325 7.11 -5.83 -0.27
N ASN A 326 7.37 -6.28 0.96
CA ASN A 326 8.73 -6.40 1.49
C ASN A 326 9.57 -7.39 0.68
N LEU A 327 8.99 -8.55 0.33
CA LEU A 327 9.61 -9.54 -0.55
C LEU A 327 9.95 -8.93 -1.92
N ARG A 328 8.98 -8.27 -2.58
CA ARG A 328 9.21 -7.59 -3.87
C ARG A 328 10.38 -6.62 -3.76
N ARG A 329 10.32 -5.69 -2.81
CA ARG A 329 11.34 -4.65 -2.65
C ARG A 329 12.71 -5.27 -2.43
N TYR A 330 12.80 -6.26 -1.54
CA TYR A 330 14.06 -6.93 -1.25
C TYR A 330 14.64 -7.60 -2.51
N VAL A 331 13.84 -8.40 -3.22
CA VAL A 331 14.31 -9.12 -4.42
C VAL A 331 14.69 -8.14 -5.53
N GLU A 332 13.87 -7.14 -5.81
CA GLU A 332 14.15 -6.16 -6.88
C GLU A 332 15.35 -5.27 -6.55
N ASP A 333 15.55 -4.87 -5.29
CA ASP A 333 16.73 -4.09 -4.88
C ASP A 333 18.01 -4.94 -4.90
N SER A 334 17.92 -6.25 -4.60
CA SER A 334 19.05 -7.18 -4.65
C SER A 334 19.44 -7.61 -6.06
N ALA A 335 18.50 -7.60 -7.02
CA ALA A 335 18.76 -7.91 -8.43
C ALA A 335 19.50 -6.79 -9.20
N VAL A 336 19.70 -5.62 -8.57
CA VAL A 336 20.32 -4.43 -9.19
C VAL A 336 21.86 -4.40 -9.06
N PHE A 337 22.48 -5.47 -8.56
CA PHE A 337 23.94 -5.57 -8.41
C PHE A 337 24.58 -6.65 -9.28
#